data_AF-A0A7S1DXE1-F1
#
_entry.id   AF-A0A7S1DXE1-F1
#
_cell.length_a   1.000
_cell.length_b   1.000
_cell.length_c   1.000
_cell.angle_alpha   90.00
_cell.angle_beta   90.00
_cell.angle_gamma   90.00
#
_symmetry.space_group_name_H-M   'P 1'
#
loop_
_entity.id
_entity.type
_entity.pdbx_description
1 polymer ?
#
loop_
_entity_poly.entity_id
_entity_poly.type
_entity_poly.pdbx_seq_one_letter_code
_entity_poly.pdbx_strand_id
1 'polypeptide(L)'
;VEYGDVVLEHRKRASHAERMYRRALAVDPTHVPAAFGLATVEHFHNARPDDAEKAYQQVLDLDPSHHVAMARYASLVYDCWGDAERAQRLFEEALQMEFWDAEALSAYAYFLHIAKGMEEACESYLALAERVDPK
;
A
#
# COMPACT_ATOMS: atom_id res chain seq x y z
N VAL A 1 23.99 17.56 -11.46
CA VAL A 1 23.98 18.12 -10.09
C VAL A 1 22.57 18.16 -9.49
N GLU A 2 21.50 18.13 -10.29
CA GLU A 2 20.10 18.31 -9.83
C GLU A 2 19.43 17.10 -9.13
N TYR A 3 19.94 15.87 -9.29
CA TYR A 3 19.30 14.69 -8.69
C TYR A 3 19.41 14.62 -7.16
N GLY A 4 20.47 15.20 -6.57
CA GLY A 4 20.68 15.19 -5.13
C GLY A 4 19.70 16.09 -4.38
N ASP A 5 19.39 17.25 -4.93
CA ASP A 5 18.50 18.23 -4.30
C ASP A 5 17.05 17.76 -4.28
N VAL A 6 16.59 17.13 -5.37
CA VAL A 6 15.26 16.53 -5.46
C VAL A 6 15.11 15.40 -4.43
N VAL A 7 16.08 14.49 -4.33
CA VAL A 7 16.05 13.39 -3.34
C VAL A 7 16.03 13.93 -1.90
N LEU A 8 16.81 14.99 -1.61
CA LEU A 8 16.83 15.62 -0.30
C LEU A 8 15.50 16.31 0.04
N GLU A 9 14.86 16.96 -0.94
CA GLU A 9 13.53 17.53 -0.75
C GLU A 9 12.47 16.47 -0.50
N HIS A 10 12.47 15.36 -1.25
CA HIS A 10 11.53 14.26 -1.03
C HIS A 10 11.68 13.67 0.38
N ARG A 11 12.93 13.44 0.84
CA ARG A 11 13.17 12.97 2.21
C ARG A 11 12.70 13.96 3.27
N LYS A 12 12.92 15.27 3.07
CA LYS A 12 12.43 16.30 4.00
C LYS A 12 10.90 16.34 4.07
N ARG A 13 10.22 16.20 2.92
CA ARG A 13 8.75 16.15 2.85
C ARG A 13 8.21 14.90 3.54
N ALA A 14 8.81 13.73 3.30
CA ALA A 14 8.43 12.48 3.97
C ALA A 14 8.61 12.57 5.50
N SER A 15 9.76 13.07 5.96
CA SER A 15 10.02 13.26 7.40
C SER A 15 9.02 14.24 8.04
N HIS A 16 8.58 15.25 7.29
CA HIS A 16 7.57 16.19 7.76
C HIS A 16 6.19 15.51 7.85
N ALA A 17 5.79 14.76 6.83
CA ALA A 17 4.53 14.01 6.79
C ALA A 17 4.44 12.98 7.92
N GLU A 18 5.49 12.16 8.10
CA GLU A 18 5.62 11.19 9.20
C GLU A 18 5.37 11.86 10.56
N ARG A 19 6.00 13.01 10.82
CA ARG A 19 5.81 13.75 12.07
C ARG A 19 4.37 14.25 12.23
N MET A 20 3.72 14.70 11.16
CA MET A 20 2.33 15.16 11.22
C MET A 20 1.37 14.00 11.49
N TYR A 21 1.55 12.86 10.82
CA TYR A 21 0.73 11.68 11.07
C TYR A 21 0.91 11.14 12.49
N ARG A 22 2.14 11.06 12.99
CA ARG A 22 2.37 10.66 14.40
C ARG A 22 1.74 11.62 15.40
N ARG A 23 1.73 12.92 15.12
CA ARG A 23 1.03 13.90 15.97
C ARG A 23 -0.47 13.71 15.94
N ALA A 24 -1.05 13.47 14.76
CA ALA A 24 -2.47 13.17 14.63
C ALA A 24 -2.83 11.92 15.43
N LEU A 25 -2.04 10.84 15.30
CA LEU A 25 -2.24 9.60 16.04
C LEU A 25 -1.99 9.71 17.55
N ALA A 26 -1.18 10.68 17.99
CA ALA A 26 -1.01 10.96 19.42
C ALA A 26 -2.24 11.65 20.03
N VAL A 27 -3.00 12.40 19.21
CA VAL A 27 -4.26 13.05 19.62
C VAL A 27 -5.43 12.08 19.49
N ASP A 28 -5.48 11.34 18.38
CA ASP A 28 -6.49 10.33 18.07
C ASP A 28 -5.82 9.07 17.51
N PRO A 29 -5.57 8.07 18.37
CA PRO A 29 -4.97 6.80 17.94
C PRO A 29 -5.83 6.00 16.96
N THR A 30 -7.11 6.35 16.81
CA THR A 30 -8.07 5.65 15.93
C THR A 30 -8.27 6.35 14.58
N HIS A 31 -7.50 7.40 14.30
CA HIS A 31 -7.61 8.17 13.07
C HIS A 31 -7.06 7.40 11.86
N VAL A 32 -7.92 6.59 11.23
CA VAL A 32 -7.60 5.71 10.09
C VAL A 32 -6.81 6.41 8.98
N PRO A 33 -7.18 7.60 8.46
CA PRO A 33 -6.40 8.25 7.40
C PRO A 33 -4.97 8.61 7.81
N ALA A 34 -4.73 8.87 9.11
CA ALA A 34 -3.39 9.21 9.60
C ALA A 34 -2.54 7.94 9.79
N ALA A 35 -3.14 6.85 10.25
CA ALA A 35 -2.48 5.54 10.32
C ALA A 35 -2.08 5.06 8.92
N PHE A 36 -2.99 5.18 7.93
CA PHE A 36 -2.73 4.83 6.55
C PHE A 36 -1.66 5.73 5.90
N GLY A 37 -1.71 7.03 6.15
CA GLY A 37 -0.69 7.97 5.70
C GLY A 37 0.69 7.65 6.29
N LEU A 38 0.76 7.29 7.57
CA LEU A 38 1.99 6.86 8.22
C LEU A 38 2.53 5.57 7.59
N ALA A 39 1.68 4.55 7.39
CA ALA A 39 2.06 3.29 6.76
C ALA A 39 2.66 3.49 5.37
N THR A 40 2.03 4.35 4.57
CA THR A 40 2.49 4.68 3.21
C THR A 40 3.84 5.39 3.24
N VAL A 41 4.06 6.32 4.17
CA VAL A 41 5.35 7.02 4.31
C VAL A 41 6.45 6.08 4.75
N GLU A 42 6.19 5.20 5.73
CA GLU A 42 7.18 4.24 6.19
C GLU A 42 7.52 3.21 5.09
N HIS A 43 6.52 2.78 4.31
CA HIS A 43 6.70 1.87 3.18
C HIS A 43 7.54 2.51 2.06
N PHE A 44 7.07 3.60 1.44
CA PHE A 44 7.64 4.09 0.18
C PHE A 44 8.74 5.13 0.34
N HIS A 45 8.81 5.84 1.47
CA HIS A 45 9.74 6.97 1.61
C HIS A 45 10.86 6.71 2.62
N ASN A 46 10.56 6.04 3.72
CA ASN A 46 11.56 5.75 4.74
C ASN A 46 12.19 4.36 4.61
N ALA A 47 11.61 3.48 3.79
CA ALA A 47 12.02 2.09 3.63
C ALA A 47 12.14 1.36 4.97
N ARG A 48 11.13 1.54 5.84
CA ARG A 48 11.00 0.89 7.15
C ARG A 48 9.86 -0.12 7.11
N PRO A 49 10.09 -1.33 6.58
CA PRO A 49 9.02 -2.30 6.36
C PRO A 49 8.34 -2.75 7.66
N ASP A 50 9.09 -2.92 8.75
CA ASP A 50 8.51 -3.33 10.05
C ASP A 50 7.59 -2.26 10.65
N ASP A 51 7.92 -0.98 10.47
CA ASP A 51 7.09 0.14 10.94
C ASP A 51 5.86 0.33 10.03
N ALA A 52 6.04 0.14 8.73
CA ALA A 52 4.95 0.15 7.76
C ALA A 52 3.95 -0.97 8.03
N GLU A 53 4.41 -2.20 8.32
CA GLU A 53 3.56 -3.34 8.66
C GLU A 53 2.71 -3.05 9.90
N LYS A 54 3.29 -2.54 10.98
CA LYS A 54 2.53 -2.17 12.19
C LYS A 54 1.46 -1.13 11.89
N ALA A 55 1.78 -0.14 11.06
CA ALA A 55 0.84 0.90 10.70
C ALA A 55 -0.27 0.38 9.76
N TYR A 56 0.03 -0.52 8.81
CA TYR A 56 -1.00 -1.18 8.00
C TYR A 56 -1.90 -2.09 8.85
N GLN A 57 -1.33 -2.86 9.77
CA GLN A 57 -2.10 -3.68 10.72
C GLN A 57 -3.04 -2.81 11.55
N GLN A 58 -2.55 -1.68 12.08
CA GLN A 58 -3.40 -0.73 12.81
C GLN A 58 -4.55 -0.20 11.95
N VAL A 59 -4.32 0.08 10.66
CA VAL A 59 -5.40 0.49 9.74
C VAL A 59 -6.44 -0.61 9.61
N LEU A 60 -6.01 -1.86 9.41
CA LEU A 60 -6.91 -3.00 9.24
C LEU A 60 -7.62 -3.42 10.53
N ASP A 61 -7.02 -3.15 11.70
CA ASP A 61 -7.68 -3.35 13.00
C ASP A 61 -8.82 -2.33 13.22
N LEU A 62 -8.65 -1.10 12.72
CA LEU A 62 -9.62 -0.02 12.83
C LEU A 62 -10.69 -0.07 11.72
N ASP A 63 -10.29 -0.45 10.52
CA ASP A 63 -11.13 -0.63 9.33
C ASP A 63 -10.72 -1.91 8.59
N PRO A 64 -11.30 -3.06 8.97
CA PRO A 64 -11.03 -4.34 8.31
C PRO A 64 -11.42 -4.39 6.84
N SER A 65 -12.24 -3.44 6.37
CA SER A 65 -12.67 -3.32 4.98
C SER A 65 -11.81 -2.38 4.15
N HIS A 66 -10.73 -1.83 4.72
CA HIS A 66 -9.85 -0.89 4.04
C HIS A 66 -8.98 -1.57 2.96
N HIS A 67 -9.60 -1.90 1.84
CA HIS A 67 -9.00 -2.64 0.74
C HIS A 67 -7.69 -2.03 0.20
N VAL A 68 -7.58 -0.70 0.12
CA VAL A 68 -6.34 -0.04 -0.34
C VAL A 68 -5.17 -0.30 0.62
N ALA A 69 -5.41 -0.29 1.93
CA ALA A 69 -4.40 -0.60 2.93
C ALA A 69 -4.00 -2.07 2.84
N MET A 70 -4.97 -2.95 2.64
CA MET A 70 -4.74 -4.38 2.46
C MET A 70 -3.89 -4.69 1.21
N ALA A 71 -4.20 -4.06 0.07
CA ALA A 71 -3.42 -4.20 -1.17
C ALA A 71 -1.99 -3.65 -1.03
N ARG A 72 -1.82 -2.45 -0.43
CA ARG A 72 -0.48 -1.89 -0.19
C ARG A 72 0.34 -2.70 0.81
N TYR A 73 -0.32 -3.30 1.79
CA TYR A 73 0.31 -4.21 2.74
C TYR A 73 0.73 -5.51 2.06
N ALA A 74 -0.10 -6.07 1.18
CA ALA A 74 0.24 -7.23 0.36
C ALA A 74 1.49 -6.97 -0.51
N SER A 75 1.55 -5.79 -1.16
CA SER A 75 2.75 -5.35 -1.90
C SER A 75 3.97 -5.26 -1.00
N LEU A 76 3.87 -4.60 0.17
CA LEU A 76 4.97 -4.54 1.15
C LEU A 76 5.48 -5.94 1.50
N VAL A 77 4.55 -6.86 1.76
CA VAL A 77 4.86 -8.22 2.19
C VAL A 77 5.65 -8.98 1.13
N TYR A 78 5.24 -8.83 -0.13
CA TYR A 78 5.93 -9.43 -1.25
C TYR A 78 7.29 -8.77 -1.50
N ASP A 79 7.34 -7.44 -1.57
CA ASP A 79 8.54 -6.70 -1.96
C ASP A 79 9.67 -6.81 -0.92
N CYS A 80 9.31 -6.82 0.38
CA CYS A 80 10.29 -6.81 1.46
C CYS A 80 10.64 -8.21 1.99
N TRP A 81 9.68 -9.14 2.00
CA TRP A 81 9.89 -10.47 2.57
C TRP A 81 9.77 -11.61 1.56
N GLY A 82 9.33 -11.35 0.32
CA GLY A 82 9.16 -12.37 -0.71
C GLY A 82 8.05 -13.39 -0.38
N ASP A 83 7.22 -13.12 0.62
CA ASP A 83 6.17 -14.02 1.07
C ASP A 83 4.95 -13.92 0.17
N ALA A 84 5.03 -14.60 -0.98
CA ALA A 84 3.97 -14.63 -1.98
C ALA A 84 2.67 -15.25 -1.46
N GLU A 85 2.73 -16.18 -0.52
CA GLU A 85 1.52 -16.80 0.04
C GLU A 85 0.75 -15.81 0.92
N ARG A 86 1.46 -15.07 1.77
CA ARG A 86 0.85 -14.05 2.63
C ARG A 86 0.35 -12.86 1.82
N ALA A 87 1.12 -12.41 0.82
CA ALA A 87 0.67 -11.37 -0.09
C ALA A 87 -0.59 -11.79 -0.86
N GLN A 88 -0.64 -13.03 -1.35
CA GLN A 88 -1.82 -13.54 -2.06
C GLN A 88 -3.06 -13.53 -1.16
N ARG A 89 -2.98 -14.01 0.08
CA ARG A 89 -4.13 -13.99 1.00
C ARG A 89 -4.66 -12.58 1.22
N LEU A 90 -3.77 -11.61 1.43
CA LEU A 90 -4.16 -10.22 1.60
C LEU A 90 -4.83 -9.65 0.34
N PHE A 91 -4.34 -9.97 -0.86
CA PHE A 91 -5.00 -9.55 -2.09
C PHE A 91 -6.36 -10.21 -2.31
N GLU A 92 -6.50 -11.51 -1.99
CA GLU A 92 -7.77 -12.23 -2.08
C GLU A 92 -8.81 -11.70 -1.09
N GLU A 93 -8.41 -11.44 0.16
CA GLU A 93 -9.25 -10.81 1.17
C GLU A 93 -9.69 -9.40 0.73
N ALA A 94 -8.76 -8.63 0.15
CA ALA A 94 -9.10 -7.33 -0.39
C ALA A 94 -10.18 -7.49 -1.46
N LEU A 95 -10.01 -8.39 -2.44
CA LEU A 95 -10.96 -8.58 -3.55
C LEU A 95 -12.36 -8.99 -3.08
N GLN A 96 -12.48 -9.72 -1.97
CA GLN A 96 -13.77 -10.08 -1.39
C GLN A 96 -14.58 -8.87 -0.92
N MET A 97 -13.92 -7.75 -0.62
CA MET A 97 -14.57 -6.50 -0.23
C MET A 97 -15.14 -5.71 -1.43
N GLU A 98 -15.21 -6.35 -2.61
CA GLU A 98 -15.68 -5.78 -3.89
C GLU A 98 -15.14 -4.36 -4.13
N PHE A 99 -13.84 -4.17 -3.91
CA PHE A 99 -13.24 -2.90 -4.28
C PHE A 99 -12.86 -2.92 -5.75
N TRP A 100 -13.27 -1.88 -6.45
CA TRP A 100 -12.96 -1.64 -7.85
C TRP A 100 -11.94 -0.51 -8.01
N ASP A 101 -11.14 -0.26 -6.97
CA ASP A 101 -10.11 0.78 -7.00
C ASP A 101 -8.98 0.41 -7.99
N ALA A 102 -8.74 1.29 -8.95
CA ALA A 102 -7.79 1.06 -10.03
C ALA A 102 -6.36 0.86 -9.53
N GLU A 103 -5.96 1.53 -8.44
CA GLU A 103 -4.62 1.40 -7.88
C GLU A 103 -4.42 0.02 -7.26
N ALA A 104 -5.36 -0.44 -6.45
CA ALA A 104 -5.26 -1.74 -5.81
C ALA A 104 -5.48 -2.92 -6.80
N LEU A 105 -6.30 -2.75 -7.86
CA LEU A 105 -6.39 -3.72 -8.96
C LEU A 105 -5.08 -3.81 -9.75
N SER A 106 -4.43 -2.67 -10.03
CA SER A 106 -3.13 -2.64 -10.70
C SER A 106 -2.04 -3.29 -9.86
N ALA A 107 -2.03 -3.05 -8.54
CA ALA A 107 -1.08 -3.68 -7.61
C ALA A 107 -1.24 -5.20 -7.60
N TYR A 108 -2.47 -5.71 -7.64
CA TYR A 108 -2.71 -7.15 -7.69
C TYR A 108 -2.32 -7.77 -9.04
N ALA A 109 -2.64 -7.10 -10.15
CA ALA A 109 -2.23 -7.55 -11.47
C ALA A 109 -0.69 -7.66 -11.58
N TYR A 110 0.03 -6.66 -11.06
CA TYR A 110 1.48 -6.69 -10.99
C TYR A 110 1.99 -7.87 -10.16
N PHE A 111 1.39 -8.13 -8.99
CA PHE A 111 1.72 -9.30 -8.18
C PHE A 111 1.48 -10.62 -8.93
N LEU A 112 0.36 -10.77 -9.63
CA LEU A 112 0.04 -11.98 -10.41
C LEU A 112 1.05 -12.22 -11.54
N HIS A 113 1.49 -11.16 -12.21
CA HIS A 113 2.50 -11.25 -13.25
C HIS A 113 3.86 -11.67 -12.68
N ILE A 114 4.35 -10.95 -11.67
CA ILE A 114 5.71 -11.12 -11.16
C ILE A 114 5.87 -12.34 -10.24
N ALA A 115 4.92 -12.57 -9.33
CA ALA A 115 5.01 -13.63 -8.33
C ALA A 115 4.51 -14.99 -8.82
N LYS A 116 3.52 -15.00 -9.73
CA LYS A 116 2.83 -16.23 -10.16
C LYS A 116 3.01 -16.55 -11.64
N GLY A 117 3.52 -15.61 -12.45
CA GLY A 117 3.60 -15.78 -13.90
C GLY A 117 2.22 -15.94 -14.56
N MET A 118 1.15 -15.47 -13.91
CA MET A 118 -0.22 -15.60 -14.39
C MET A 118 -0.58 -14.41 -15.27
N GLU A 119 -0.11 -14.43 -16.52
CA GLU A 119 -0.29 -13.34 -17.49
C GLU A 119 -1.78 -13.08 -17.79
N GLU A 120 -2.58 -14.13 -18.01
CA GLU A 120 -4.01 -14.02 -18.32
C GLU A 120 -4.80 -13.34 -17.19
N ALA A 121 -4.48 -13.67 -15.94
CA ALA A 121 -5.10 -13.06 -14.77
C ALA A 121 -4.66 -11.60 -14.61
N CYS A 122 -3.37 -11.31 -14.81
CA CYS A 122 -2.84 -9.95 -14.81
C CYS A 122 -3.56 -9.05 -15.82
N GLU A 123 -3.66 -9.47 -17.09
CA GLU A 123 -4.34 -8.69 -18.14
C GLU A 123 -5.81 -8.44 -17.80
N SER A 124 -6.49 -9.45 -17.23
CA SER A 124 -7.88 -9.32 -16.80
C SER A 124 -8.05 -8.24 -15.73
N TYR A 125 -7.18 -8.22 -14.70
CA TYR A 125 -7.25 -7.23 -13.63
C TYR A 125 -6.79 -5.83 -14.05
N LEU A 126 -5.83 -5.71 -14.98
CA LEU A 126 -5.47 -4.43 -15.58
C LEU A 126 -6.62 -3.85 -16.41
N ALA A 127 -7.28 -4.66 -17.24
CA ALA A 127 -8.44 -4.24 -18.00
C ALA A 127 -9.61 -3.83 -17.08
N LEU A 128 -9.77 -4.50 -15.93
CA LEU A 128 -10.73 -4.09 -14.91
C LEU A 128 -10.36 -2.74 -14.30
N ALA A 129 -9.09 -2.51 -13.95
CA ALA A 129 -8.62 -1.24 -13.41
C ALA A 129 -8.90 -0.06 -14.36
N GLU A 130 -8.61 -0.22 -15.65
CA GLU A 130 -8.88 0.79 -16.68
C GLU A 130 -10.37 1.09 -16.88
N ARG A 131 -11.24 0.10 -16.67
CA ARG A 131 -12.69 0.29 -16.79
C ARG A 131 -13.28 1.07 -15.62
N VAL A 132 -12.65 1.00 -14.45
CA VAL A 132 -13.16 1.68 -13.26
C VAL A 132 -12.68 3.13 -13.20
N ASP A 133 -11.43 3.39 -13.63
CA ASP A 133 -10.90 4.74 -13.79
C ASP A 133 -10.46 5.00 -15.24
N PRO A 134 -11.42 5.24 -16.15
CA PRO A 134 -11.11 5.62 -17.52
C PRO A 134 -10.54 7.05 -17.54
N LYS A 135 -9.28 7.18 -17.98
CA LYS A 135 -8.56 8.45 -18.15
C LYS A 135 -9.32 9.50 -18.98
#